data_AF-D6CK35-F1
#
_entry.id   AF-D6CK35-F1
#
_cell.length_a   1.000
_cell.length_b   1.000
_cell.length_c   1.000
_cell.angle_alpha   90.00
_cell.angle_beta   90.00
_cell.angle_gamma   90.00
#
_symmetry.space_group_name_H-M   'P 1'
#
loop_
_entity.id
_entity.type
_entity.pdbx_description
1 polymer ?
#
loop_
_entity_poly.entity_id
_entity_poly.type
_entity_poly.pdbx_seq_one_letter_code
_entity_poly.pdbx_strand_id
1 'polypeptide(L)'
;MTKQTTSARNDFLSRADRIFGAFLAALLCCIPGIASAGSPFSGGTSGLSNDLVTIITPVAGIAIIAVAVLCWFGKISWYWFVAIVLGIVLFFGKDQVVSWIRGLFGV
;
A
#
# COMPACT_ATOMS: atom_id res chain seq x y z
N MET A 1 56.34 40.61 -14.20
CA MET A 1 56.49 39.49 -13.24
C MET A 1 55.19 39.40 -12.42
N THR A 2 54.20 38.61 -12.87
CA THR A 2 52.79 38.67 -12.38
C THR A 2 52.24 37.33 -11.84
N LYS A 3 53.11 36.40 -11.42
CA LYS A 3 52.71 35.02 -11.10
C LYS A 3 52.18 34.77 -9.67
N GLN A 4 52.02 35.78 -8.81
CA GLN A 4 51.65 35.55 -7.40
C GLN A 4 50.15 35.64 -7.08
N THR A 5 49.29 36.16 -7.97
CA THR A 5 47.87 36.37 -7.64
C THR A 5 46.97 35.15 -7.92
N THR A 6 47.42 34.19 -8.72
CA THR A 6 46.60 33.02 -9.10
C THR A 6 46.54 31.96 -8.01
N SER A 7 47.62 31.69 -7.27
CA SER A 7 47.66 30.60 -6.28
C SER A 7 46.71 30.84 -5.10
N ALA A 8 46.74 32.04 -4.52
CA ALA A 8 45.90 32.38 -3.36
C ALA A 8 44.40 32.30 -3.68
N ARG A 9 43.98 32.71 -4.88
CA ARG A 9 42.58 32.61 -5.34
C ARG A 9 42.07 31.16 -5.37
N ASN A 10 42.93 30.22 -5.76
CA ASN A 10 42.56 28.82 -5.93
C ASN A 10 42.33 28.13 -4.57
N ASP A 11 43.11 28.52 -3.56
CA ASP A 11 42.97 28.03 -2.18
C ASP A 11 41.67 28.53 -1.53
N PHE A 12 41.26 29.77 -1.82
CA PHE A 12 39.98 30.30 -1.35
C PHE A 12 38.79 29.58 -1.97
N LEU A 13 38.84 29.29 -3.27
CA LEU A 13 37.79 28.53 -3.95
C LEU A 13 37.68 27.10 -3.39
N SER A 14 38.81 26.42 -3.17
CA SER A 14 38.83 25.07 -2.58
C SER A 14 38.29 25.04 -1.14
N ARG A 15 38.54 26.10 -0.35
CA ARG A 15 37.98 26.25 0.99
C ARG A 15 36.47 26.51 0.95
N ALA A 16 36.01 27.36 0.03
CA ALA A 16 34.58 27.63 -0.16
C ALA A 16 33.82 26.37 -0.58
N ASP A 17 34.38 25.54 -1.47
CA ASP A 17 33.78 24.26 -1.90
C ASP A 17 33.66 23.25 -0.75
N ARG A 18 34.67 23.18 0.14
CA ARG A 18 34.62 22.30 1.32
C ARG A 18 33.57 22.76 2.33
N ILE A 19 33.45 24.06 2.55
CA ILE A 19 32.44 24.64 3.45
C ILE A 19 31.03 24.42 2.87
N PHE A 20 30.86 24.65 1.56
CA PHE A 20 29.60 24.40 0.86
C PHE A 20 29.21 22.92 0.92
N GLY A 21 30.16 22.01 0.66
CA GLY A 21 29.93 20.57 0.76
C GLY A 21 29.56 20.11 2.18
N ALA A 22 30.21 20.65 3.20
CA ALA A 22 29.86 20.37 4.60
C ALA A 22 28.47 20.91 4.96
N PHE A 23 28.10 22.08 4.45
CA PHE A 23 26.79 22.69 4.68
C PHE A 23 25.66 21.90 4.00
N LEU A 24 25.89 21.44 2.76
CA LEU A 24 24.95 20.59 2.03
C LEU A 24 24.75 19.24 2.75
N ALA A 25 25.84 18.63 3.23
CA ALA A 25 25.78 17.38 3.99
C ALA A 25 25.02 17.55 5.32
N ALA A 26 25.23 18.66 6.03
CA ALA A 26 24.50 18.99 7.25
C ALA A 26 23.00 19.22 6.97
N LEU A 27 22.67 19.93 5.88
CA LEU A 27 21.29 20.15 5.43
C LEU A 27 20.59 18.81 5.12
N LEU A 28 21.26 17.91 4.41
CA LEU A 28 20.78 16.56 4.09
C LEU A 28 20.58 15.70 5.34
N CYS A 29 21.44 15.85 6.35
CA CYS A 29 21.35 15.12 7.62
C CYS A 29 20.19 15.60 8.51
N CYS A 30 19.77 16.87 8.36
CA CYS A 30 18.63 17.45 9.07
C CYS A 30 17.28 17.16 8.41
N ILE A 31 17.23 16.41 7.29
CA ILE A 31 15.99 15.94 6.67
C ILE A 31 15.81 14.46 7.03
N PRO A 32 15.19 14.14 8.19
CA PRO A 32 15.03 12.75 8.63
C PRO A 32 14.25 11.86 7.64
N GLY A 33 13.51 12.46 6.70
CA GLY A 33 12.70 11.75 5.69
C GLY A 33 13.49 11.05 4.58
N ILE A 34 14.76 11.40 4.32
CA ILE A 34 15.60 10.71 3.31
C ILE A 34 16.46 9.60 3.92
N ALA A 35 16.61 9.55 5.24
CA ALA A 35 17.42 8.54 5.93
C ALA A 35 16.59 7.35 6.47
N SER A 36 15.28 7.50 6.65
CA SER A 36 14.40 6.37 7.00
C SER A 36 13.75 5.79 5.74
N ALA A 37 14.50 4.96 5.01
CA ALA A 37 13.84 3.98 4.15
C ALA A 37 13.07 3.02 5.08
N GLY A 38 11.75 3.20 5.19
CA GLY A 38 10.90 2.31 5.98
C GLY A 38 11.14 0.85 5.60
N SER A 39 10.95 -0.07 6.54
CA SER A 39 11.13 -1.51 6.27
C SER A 39 10.29 -1.89 5.03
N PRO A 40 10.88 -2.58 4.03
CA PRO A 40 10.15 -3.04 2.85
C PRO A 40 9.03 -4.06 3.20
N PHE A 41 9.00 -4.52 4.45
CA PHE A 41 7.98 -5.42 5.00
C PHE A 41 7.02 -4.72 5.97
N SER A 42 7.13 -3.40 6.18
CA SER A 42 6.26 -2.67 7.12
C SER A 42 4.77 -2.79 6.76
N GLY A 43 4.46 -2.95 5.47
CA GLY A 43 3.11 -3.22 4.97
C GLY A 43 2.82 -4.70 4.70
N GLY A 44 3.74 -5.62 4.98
CA GLY A 44 3.65 -7.03 4.53
C GLY A 44 2.39 -7.74 5.01
N THR A 45 2.02 -7.57 6.29
CA THR A 45 0.82 -8.20 6.87
C THR A 45 -0.47 -7.60 6.29
N SER A 46 -0.57 -6.27 6.20
CA SER A 46 -1.75 -5.60 5.64
C SER A 46 -1.90 -5.83 4.14
N GLY A 47 -0.78 -5.90 3.41
CA GLY A 47 -0.74 -6.24 1.98
C GLY A 47 -1.25 -7.65 1.74
N LEU A 48 -0.74 -8.64 2.48
CA LEU A 48 -1.20 -10.02 2.36
C LEU A 48 -2.70 -10.17 2.65
N SER A 49 -3.20 -9.54 3.71
CA SER A 49 -4.63 -9.58 4.04
C SER A 49 -5.48 -8.98 2.92
N ASN A 50 -5.08 -7.83 2.37
CA ASN A 50 -5.78 -7.20 1.25
C ASN A 50 -5.71 -8.03 -0.04
N ASP A 51 -4.57 -8.63 -0.33
CA ASP A 51 -4.39 -9.49 -1.50
C ASP A 51 -5.26 -10.75 -1.40
N LEU A 52 -5.27 -11.39 -0.23
CA LEU A 52 -6.10 -12.57 0.00
C LEU A 52 -7.58 -12.23 -0.13
N VAL A 53 -7.99 -11.11 0.46
CA VAL A 53 -9.34 -10.58 0.33
C VAL A 53 -9.70 -10.35 -1.14
N THR A 54 -8.81 -9.73 -1.90
CA THR A 54 -9.01 -9.42 -3.32
C THR A 54 -9.18 -10.70 -4.16
N ILE A 55 -8.40 -11.73 -3.86
CA ILE A 55 -8.45 -13.02 -4.57
C ILE A 55 -9.69 -13.83 -4.17
N ILE A 56 -10.08 -13.81 -2.89
CA ILE A 56 -11.20 -14.62 -2.36
C ILE A 56 -12.56 -13.99 -2.67
N THR A 57 -12.67 -12.66 -2.75
CA THR A 57 -13.95 -11.95 -3.02
C THR A 57 -14.69 -12.49 -4.26
N PRO A 58 -14.07 -12.64 -5.45
CA PRO A 58 -14.77 -13.19 -6.61
C PRO A 58 -15.21 -14.64 -6.41
N VAL A 59 -14.42 -15.45 -5.70
CA VAL A 59 -14.77 -16.85 -5.37
C VAL A 59 -16.02 -16.91 -4.50
N ALA A 60 -16.13 -16.01 -3.52
CA ALA A 60 -17.32 -15.91 -2.68
C ALA A 60 -18.57 -15.56 -3.49
N GLY A 61 -18.46 -14.65 -4.48
CA GLY A 61 -19.56 -14.33 -5.39
C GLY A 61 -20.05 -15.52 -6.20
N ILE A 62 -19.12 -16.30 -6.77
CA ILE A 62 -19.45 -17.52 -7.52
C ILE A 62 -20.13 -18.55 -6.61
N ALA A 63 -19.65 -18.70 -5.36
CA ALA A 63 -20.26 -19.61 -4.39
C ALA A 63 -21.71 -19.24 -4.06
N ILE A 64 -22.02 -17.95 -3.85
CA ILE A 64 -23.40 -17.49 -3.62
C ILE A 64 -24.29 -17.85 -4.81
N ILE A 65 -23.83 -17.58 -6.03
CA ILE A 65 -24.59 -17.86 -7.25
C ILE A 65 -24.85 -19.37 -7.38
N ALA A 66 -23.82 -20.20 -7.20
CA ALA A 66 -23.94 -21.65 -7.29
C ALA A 66 -24.94 -22.21 -6.28
N VAL A 67 -24.88 -21.77 -5.02
CA VAL A 67 -25.81 -22.23 -3.98
C VAL A 67 -27.23 -21.72 -4.23
N ALA A 68 -27.40 -20.47 -4.69
CA ALA A 68 -28.71 -19.93 -5.05
C ALA A 68 -29.37 -20.76 -6.16
N VAL A 69 -28.60 -21.16 -7.18
CA VAL A 69 -29.09 -22.04 -8.26
C VAL A 69 -29.45 -23.42 -7.72
N LEU A 70 -28.64 -24.00 -6.83
CA LEU A 70 -28.95 -25.30 -6.21
C LEU A 70 -30.19 -25.25 -5.31
N CYS A 71 -30.41 -24.13 -4.60
CA CYS A 71 -31.64 -23.89 -3.84
C CYS A 71 -32.87 -23.82 -4.76
N TRP A 72 -32.73 -23.21 -5.94
CA TRP A 72 -33.82 -23.14 -6.92
C TRP A 72 -34.29 -24.52 -7.37
N PHE A 73 -33.35 -25.42 -7.63
CA PHE A 73 -33.66 -26.81 -8.00
C PHE A 73 -34.07 -27.69 -6.81
N GLY A 74 -34.26 -27.11 -5.62
CA GLY A 74 -34.62 -27.85 -4.41
C GLY A 74 -33.56 -28.84 -3.94
N LYS A 75 -32.31 -28.70 -4.41
CA LYS A 75 -31.20 -29.59 -4.02
C LYS A 75 -30.58 -29.19 -2.69
N ILE A 76 -30.69 -27.92 -2.31
CA ILE A 76 -30.19 -27.37 -1.04
C ILE A 76 -31.31 -26.54 -0.40
N SER A 77 -31.46 -26.66 0.93
CA SER A 77 -32.42 -25.85 1.69
C SER A 77 -32.02 -24.37 1.72
N TRP A 78 -33.02 -23.49 1.65
CA TRP A 78 -32.82 -22.04 1.82
C TRP A 78 -32.14 -21.65 3.14
N TYR A 79 -32.27 -22.47 4.19
CA TYR A 79 -31.54 -22.26 5.44
C TYR A 79 -30.02 -22.31 5.25
N TRP A 80 -29.51 -23.20 4.38
CA TRP A 80 -28.08 -23.29 4.08
C TRP A 80 -27.59 -22.10 3.28
N PHE A 81 -28.42 -21.58 2.37
CA PHE A 81 -28.12 -20.35 1.65
C PHE A 81 -27.94 -19.17 2.61
N VAL A 82 -28.86 -19.00 3.56
CA VAL A 82 -28.76 -17.93 4.58
C VAL A 82 -27.50 -18.09 5.44
N ALA A 83 -27.16 -19.32 5.86
CA ALA A 83 -25.95 -19.57 6.63
C ALA A 83 -24.67 -19.16 5.87
N ILE A 84 -24.61 -19.42 4.56
CA ILE A 84 -23.48 -19.02 3.71
C ILE A 84 -23.39 -17.50 3.58
N VAL A 85 -24.51 -16.82 3.33
CA VAL A 85 -24.54 -15.35 3.24
C VAL A 85 -24.05 -14.72 4.56
N LEU A 86 -24.54 -15.22 5.70
CA LEU A 86 -24.08 -14.76 7.01
C LEU A 86 -22.59 -15.03 7.24
N GLY A 87 -22.09 -16.21 6.87
CA GLY A 87 -20.67 -16.55 6.96
C GLY A 87 -19.79 -15.60 6.15
N ILE A 88 -20.21 -15.21 4.95
CA ILE A 88 -19.50 -14.26 4.10
C ILE A 88 -19.44 -12.87 4.74
N VAL A 89 -20.56 -12.38 5.29
CA VAL A 89 -20.61 -11.09 5.98
C VAL A 89 -19.69 -11.08 7.22
N LEU A 90 -19.66 -12.18 7.96
CA LEU A 90 -18.78 -12.32 9.13
C LEU A 90 -17.30 -12.45 8.75
N PHE A 91 -16.99 -13.07 7.60
CA PHE A 91 -15.61 -13.25 7.13
C PHE A 91 -14.98 -11.95 6.61
N PHE A 92 -15.70 -11.20 5.77
CA PHE A 92 -15.18 -9.97 5.15
C PHE A 92 -15.42 -8.71 5.98
N GLY A 93 -16.41 -8.74 6.87
CA GLY A 93 -16.82 -7.58 7.66
C GLY A 93 -17.60 -6.54 6.85
N LYS A 94 -18.07 -5.51 7.58
CA LYS A 94 -18.96 -4.46 7.08
C LYS A 94 -18.44 -3.73 5.84
N ASP A 95 -17.23 -3.18 5.92
CA ASP A 95 -16.77 -2.19 4.96
C ASP A 95 -16.53 -2.79 3.57
N GLN A 96 -16.00 -4.00 3.52
CA GLN A 96 -15.77 -4.70 2.26
C GLN A 96 -17.07 -5.10 1.56
N VAL A 97 -18.04 -5.63 2.31
CA VAL A 97 -19.34 -6.03 1.75
C VAL A 97 -20.08 -4.81 1.21
N VAL A 98 -20.11 -3.71 1.97
CA VAL A 98 -20.77 -2.47 1.54
C VAL A 98 -20.08 -1.88 0.31
N SER A 99 -18.74 -1.82 0.28
CA SER A 99 -17.97 -1.35 -0.88
C SER A 99 -18.31 -2.16 -2.13
N TRP A 100 -18.40 -3.48 -2.01
CA TRP A 100 -18.69 -4.35 -3.13
C TRP A 100 -20.11 -4.13 -3.69
N ILE A 101 -21.11 -4.07 -2.80
CA ILE A 101 -22.50 -3.76 -3.18
C ILE A 101 -22.58 -2.41 -3.88
N ARG A 102 -21.89 -1.41 -3.32
CA ARG A 102 -21.82 -0.06 -3.89
C ARG A 102 -21.16 -0.04 -5.27
N GLY A 103 -20.09 -0.80 -5.46
CA GLY A 103 -19.47 -1.03 -6.76
C GLY A 103 -20.41 -1.65 -7.79
N LEU A 104 -21.29 -2.58 -7.39
CA LEU A 104 -22.31 -3.16 -8.29
C LEU A 104 -23.34 -2.13 -8.75
N PHE A 105 -23.65 -1.15 -7.91
CA PHE A 105 -24.59 -0.06 -8.21
C PHE A 105 -23.91 1.19 -8.78
N GLY A 106 -22.57 1.22 -8.86
CA GLY A 106 -21.80 2.37 -9.33
C GLY A 106 -21.84 3.59 -8.40
N VAL A 107 -22.04 3.39 -7.09
CA VAL A 107 -22.19 4.45 -6.06
C VAL A 107 -21.17 4.35 -4.92
#